data_AF-A0A2N8U3F6-F1
#
_entry.id   AF-A0A2N8U3F6-F1
#
_cell.length_a   1.000
_cell.length_b   1.000
_cell.length_c   1.000
_cell.angle_alpha   90.00
_cell.angle_beta   90.00
_cell.angle_gamma   90.00
#
_symmetry.space_group_name_H-M   'P 1'
#
loop_
_entity.id
_entity.type
_entity.pdbx_description
1 polymer ?
#
loop_
_entity_poly.entity_id
_entity_poly.type
_entity_poly.pdbx_seq_one_letter_code
_entity_poly.pdbx_strand_id
1 'polypeptide(L)'
;MNKVLNAIKRKWQDFSFFPKLTIRKISFIGILIAISVVIFVVFASFVPLISIPTYKISFIGLPIKISGLIFGPLVGGIVGLISDIISFSLFPTFYNFYYTIAAIVDGVVAGLVGIIFLRVLNYAFGGQFRDASLDNAIFKQKEKLYRLVLFDPQSPKIAKVKTKIIALGEQRKSANVINQEKKLLNINLFAASLLIVLVMLFIFFVVFYVINETTIQQFSIIPNKIGLYALMTSGYVAMFIFLIVARFKMHPKRFLVIIPIVIFSAIIELINVPLLSLADYSTTGASSESGSIITYMFQHIVFSPIKIWFNMFVIFFTYNVINPLVNKNSSIMYE
;
A
#
# COMPACT_ATOMS: atom_id res chain seq x y z
N MET A 1 -19.62 13.27 25.69
CA MET A 1 -19.85 13.10 24.24
C MET A 1 -18.68 13.62 23.40
N ASN A 2 -18.25 14.88 23.56
CA ASN A 2 -17.23 15.51 22.70
C ASN A 2 -15.82 14.90 22.78
N LYS A 3 -15.33 14.43 23.93
CA LYS A 3 -13.96 13.87 24.01
C LYS A 3 -13.78 12.55 23.23
N VAL A 4 -14.75 11.64 23.30
CA VAL A 4 -14.68 10.33 22.60
C VAL A 4 -14.94 10.51 21.11
N LEU A 5 -15.94 11.32 20.73
CA LEU A 5 -16.18 11.67 19.34
C LEU A 5 -15.02 12.46 18.73
N ASN A 6 -14.37 13.36 19.47
CA ASN A 6 -13.18 14.06 19.00
C ASN A 6 -11.97 13.13 18.92
N ALA A 7 -11.77 12.19 19.85
CA ALA A 7 -10.71 11.20 19.75
C ALA A 7 -10.90 10.29 18.53
N ILE A 8 -12.12 9.85 18.26
CA ILE A 8 -12.46 9.07 17.06
C ILE A 8 -12.30 9.95 15.80
N LYS A 9 -12.88 11.14 15.76
CA LYS A 9 -12.81 12.08 14.62
C LYS A 9 -11.37 12.52 14.30
N ARG A 10 -10.54 12.74 15.32
CA ARG A 10 -9.11 13.09 15.18
C ARG A 10 -8.32 11.91 14.63
N LYS A 11 -8.57 10.71 15.16
CA LYS A 11 -7.98 9.49 14.61
C LYS A 11 -8.41 9.28 13.16
N TRP A 12 -9.67 9.51 12.82
CA TRP A 12 -10.25 9.50 11.46
C TRP A 12 -9.71 10.60 10.53
N GLN A 13 -9.28 11.76 11.04
CA GLN A 13 -8.57 12.78 10.25
C GLN A 13 -7.20 12.28 9.80
N ASP A 14 -6.54 11.40 10.56
CA ASP A 14 -5.36 10.68 10.08
C ASP A 14 -5.71 9.56 9.07
N PHE A 15 -6.99 9.22 8.84
CA PHE A 15 -7.44 8.31 7.76
C PHE A 15 -7.78 9.08 6.46
N SER A 16 -7.68 10.41 6.47
CA SER A 16 -8.06 11.24 5.33
C SER A 16 -7.12 11.03 4.14
N PHE A 17 -7.68 11.00 2.94
CA PHE A 17 -6.95 11.20 1.68
C PHE A 17 -6.09 12.48 1.71
N PHE A 18 -6.50 13.46 2.53
CA PHE A 18 -5.84 14.74 2.78
C PHE A 18 -5.24 14.76 4.19
N PRO A 19 -4.00 14.29 4.38
CA PRO A 19 -3.34 14.32 5.69
C PRO A 19 -3.00 15.76 6.12
N LYS A 20 -3.00 16.04 7.42
CA LYS A 20 -2.43 17.30 7.94
C LYS A 20 -0.92 17.31 7.73
N LEU A 21 -0.45 18.25 6.90
CA LEU A 21 0.96 18.48 6.60
C LEU A 21 1.58 19.39 7.66
N THR A 22 2.47 18.83 8.47
CA THR A 22 3.30 19.63 9.38
C THR A 22 4.59 20.02 8.67
N ILE A 23 5.27 21.08 9.14
CA ILE A 23 6.56 21.54 8.58
C ILE A 23 7.54 20.36 8.43
N ARG A 24 7.64 19.50 9.46
CA ARG A 24 8.46 18.29 9.42
C ARG A 24 8.07 17.36 8.27
N LYS A 25 6.78 17.07 8.09
CA LYS A 25 6.32 16.19 6.99
C LYS A 25 6.66 16.80 5.63
N ILE A 26 6.48 18.11 5.47
CA ILE A 26 6.84 18.84 4.24
C ILE A 26 8.34 18.73 3.96
N SER A 27 9.20 18.88 4.96
CA SER A 27 10.66 18.69 4.80
C SER A 27 11.01 17.28 4.33
N PHE A 28 10.41 16.23 4.94
CA PHE A 28 10.64 14.85 4.50
C PHE A 28 10.11 14.58 3.10
N ILE A 29 8.98 15.18 2.71
CA ILE A 29 8.45 15.12 1.35
C ILE A 29 9.45 15.71 0.37
N GLY A 30 10.02 16.88 0.66
CA GLY A 30 11.06 17.50 -0.16
C GLY A 30 12.32 16.63 -0.30
N ILE A 31 12.76 16.00 0.79
CA ILE A 31 13.88 15.05 0.77
C ILE A 31 13.56 13.84 -0.13
N LEU A 32 12.36 13.27 -0.04
CA LEU A 32 11.97 12.14 -0.89
C LEU A 32 11.87 12.51 -2.37
N ILE A 33 11.37 13.71 -2.70
CA ILE A 33 11.37 14.22 -4.07
C ILE A 33 12.81 14.34 -4.58
N ALA A 34 13.70 14.96 -3.79
CA ALA A 34 15.11 15.10 -4.16
C ALA A 34 15.80 13.75 -4.34
N ILE A 35 15.59 12.78 -3.45
CA ILE A 35 16.12 11.42 -3.59
C ILE A 35 15.60 10.75 -4.86
N SER A 36 14.30 10.90 -5.16
CA SER A 36 13.71 10.34 -6.40
C SER A 36 14.37 10.90 -7.65
N VAL A 37 14.57 12.21 -7.70
CA VAL A 37 15.20 12.91 -8.81
C VAL A 37 16.68 12.52 -8.93
N VAL A 38 17.41 12.47 -7.83
CA VAL A 38 18.84 12.07 -7.83
C VAL A 38 18.99 10.63 -8.31
N ILE A 39 18.15 9.71 -7.84
CA ILE A 39 18.13 8.32 -8.32
C ILE A 39 17.91 8.31 -9.83
N PHE A 40 16.91 9.04 -10.33
CA PHE A 40 16.65 9.13 -11.77
C PHE A 40 17.88 9.64 -12.55
N VAL A 41 18.45 10.77 -12.13
CA VAL A 41 19.59 11.42 -12.78
C VAL A 41 20.80 10.47 -12.82
N VAL A 42 21.11 9.84 -11.69
CA VAL A 42 22.20 8.87 -11.56
C VAL A 42 21.99 7.71 -12.55
N PHE A 43 20.83 7.06 -12.51
CA PHE A 43 20.55 5.94 -13.41
C PHE A 43 20.50 6.36 -14.89
N ALA A 44 20.03 7.57 -15.18
CA ALA A 44 20.04 8.12 -16.53
C ALA A 44 21.46 8.47 -17.03
N SER A 45 22.38 8.83 -16.11
CA SER A 45 23.74 9.26 -16.45
C SER A 45 24.73 8.10 -16.58
N PHE A 46 24.55 7.03 -15.82
CA PHE A 46 25.57 5.98 -15.70
C PHE A 46 25.72 5.09 -16.94
N VAL A 47 24.75 5.01 -17.87
CA VAL A 47 24.91 4.06 -18.99
C VAL A 47 24.07 4.33 -20.25
N PRO A 48 24.70 4.29 -21.44
CA PRO A 48 24.07 3.95 -22.72
C PRO A 48 23.77 2.44 -22.91
N LEU A 49 24.08 1.57 -21.93
CA LEU A 49 24.02 0.09 -22.03
C LEU A 49 22.92 -0.54 -21.15
N ILE A 50 21.71 0.00 -21.18
CA ILE A 50 20.52 -0.82 -20.87
C ILE A 50 19.53 -0.60 -22.00
N SER A 51 19.63 -1.43 -23.03
CA SER A 51 18.66 -1.57 -24.12
C SER A 51 17.27 -2.06 -23.65
N ILE A 52 16.99 -1.97 -22.35
CA ILE A 52 15.77 -2.45 -21.68
C ILE A 52 15.18 -1.29 -20.85
N PRO A 53 14.29 -0.47 -21.45
CA PRO A 53 13.59 0.63 -20.79
C PRO A 53 12.90 0.25 -19.47
N THR A 54 12.47 -1.00 -19.35
CA THR A 54 11.77 -1.57 -18.18
C THR A 54 12.52 -1.43 -16.86
N TYR A 55 13.86 -1.58 -16.84
CA TYR A 55 14.63 -1.49 -15.59
C TYR A 55 14.76 -0.05 -15.09
N LYS A 56 14.94 0.91 -15.99
CA LYS A 56 15.09 2.34 -15.66
C LYS A 56 13.90 2.84 -14.84
N ILE A 57 12.69 2.39 -15.17
CA ILE A 57 11.45 2.92 -14.60
C ILE A 57 11.15 2.35 -13.21
N SER A 58 11.60 1.13 -12.91
CA SER A 58 11.29 0.49 -11.62
C SER A 58 11.97 1.14 -10.41
N PHE A 59 13.18 1.67 -10.59
CA PHE A 59 13.97 2.27 -9.50
C PHE A 59 13.52 3.69 -9.13
N ILE A 60 13.06 4.45 -10.12
CA ILE A 60 12.59 5.83 -9.95
C ILE A 60 11.36 5.88 -9.04
N GLY A 61 10.47 4.88 -9.16
CA GLY A 61 9.24 4.79 -8.39
C GLY A 61 9.42 4.47 -6.90
N LEU A 62 10.62 4.10 -6.42
CA LEU A 62 10.80 3.62 -5.04
C LEU A 62 10.55 4.70 -3.98
N PRO A 63 11.18 5.90 -4.04
CA PRO A 63 10.91 6.96 -3.07
C PRO A 63 9.46 7.46 -3.15
N ILE A 64 8.88 7.45 -4.36
CA ILE A 64 7.48 7.81 -4.60
C ILE A 64 6.54 6.84 -3.86
N LYS A 65 6.73 5.52 -4.01
CA LYS A 65 5.95 4.49 -3.30
C LYS A 65 6.07 4.63 -1.78
N ILE A 66 7.27 4.89 -1.28
CA ILE A 66 7.51 5.10 0.16
C ILE A 66 6.77 6.35 0.65
N SER A 67 6.81 7.44 -0.11
CA SER A 67 6.09 8.67 0.22
C SER A 67 4.58 8.43 0.31
N GLY A 68 4.01 7.67 -0.63
CA GLY A 68 2.62 7.26 -0.61
C GLY A 68 2.28 6.43 0.63
N LEU A 69 3.08 5.41 0.91
CA LEU A 69 2.88 4.52 2.07
C LEU A 69 2.93 5.26 3.41
N ILE A 70 3.85 6.22 3.58
CA ILE A 70 4.03 6.96 4.84
C ILE A 70 3.03 8.10 4.97
N PHE A 71 2.89 8.93 3.94
CA PHE A 71 2.14 10.19 4.02
C PHE A 71 0.71 10.06 3.51
N GLY A 72 0.38 9.05 2.71
CA GLY A 72 -0.95 8.81 2.15
C GLY A 72 -1.02 9.03 0.63
N PRO A 73 -2.15 8.67 0.02
CA PRO A 73 -2.28 8.54 -1.43
C PRO A 73 -2.11 9.87 -2.18
N LEU A 74 -2.71 10.96 -1.68
CA LEU A 74 -2.62 12.26 -2.33
C LEU A 74 -1.18 12.79 -2.33
N VAL A 75 -0.51 12.72 -1.18
CA VAL A 75 0.89 13.14 -1.06
C VAL A 75 1.77 12.29 -1.95
N GLY A 76 1.56 10.96 -1.97
CA GLY A 76 2.26 10.06 -2.89
C GLY A 76 2.07 10.45 -4.36
N GLY A 77 0.85 10.76 -4.78
CA GLY A 77 0.56 11.19 -6.14
C GLY A 77 1.24 12.53 -6.50
N ILE A 78 1.20 13.51 -5.59
CA ILE A 78 1.87 14.80 -5.78
C ILE A 78 3.39 14.62 -5.86
N VAL A 79 3.96 13.78 -5.00
CA VAL A 79 5.40 13.44 -5.04
C VAL A 79 5.74 12.80 -6.38
N GLY A 80 4.94 11.85 -6.86
CA GLY A 80 5.14 11.22 -8.17
C GLY A 80 5.10 12.24 -9.32
N LEU A 81 4.10 13.11 -9.34
CA LEU A 81 3.97 14.18 -10.34
C LEU A 81 5.18 15.12 -10.34
N ILE A 82 5.54 15.66 -9.17
CA ILE A 82 6.64 16.63 -9.05
C ILE A 82 7.98 15.98 -9.36
N SER A 83 8.23 14.78 -8.85
CA SER A 83 9.47 14.04 -9.09
C SER A 83 9.67 13.76 -10.57
N ASP A 84 8.62 13.37 -11.29
CA ASP A 84 8.71 13.09 -12.73
C ASP A 84 8.96 14.38 -13.55
N ILE A 85 8.24 15.46 -13.25
CA ILE A 85 8.42 16.77 -13.92
C ILE A 85 9.85 17.31 -13.71
N ILE A 86 10.36 17.28 -12.47
CA ILE A 86 11.72 17.76 -12.18
C ILE A 86 12.76 16.87 -12.84
N SER A 87 12.57 15.55 -12.77
CA SER A 87 13.43 14.57 -13.43
C SER A 87 13.55 14.87 -14.93
N PHE A 88 12.41 15.07 -15.58
CA PHE A 88 12.36 15.42 -16.99
C PHE A 88 13.02 16.76 -17.30
N SER A 89 12.82 17.77 -16.45
CA SER A 89 13.44 19.09 -16.63
C SER A 89 14.96 19.05 -16.55
N LEU A 90 15.54 18.12 -15.77
CA LEU A 90 16.99 17.98 -15.62
C LEU A 90 17.61 17.10 -16.71
N PHE A 91 16.92 16.03 -17.11
CA PHE A 91 17.31 15.15 -18.21
C PHE A 91 16.18 15.09 -19.23
N PRO A 92 16.13 16.06 -20.16
CA PRO A 92 15.10 16.12 -21.19
C PRO A 92 15.27 14.91 -22.14
N THR A 93 14.54 13.85 -21.83
CA THR A 93 14.39 12.65 -22.67
C THR A 93 13.12 12.79 -23.51
N PHE A 94 12.54 11.70 -24.01
CA PHE A 94 11.20 11.76 -24.63
C PHE A 94 10.14 11.86 -23.54
N TYR A 95 9.54 13.05 -23.36
CA TYR A 95 8.43 13.23 -22.42
C TYR A 95 7.24 12.41 -22.87
N ASN A 96 6.61 11.70 -21.93
CA ASN A 96 5.35 11.06 -22.19
C ASN A 96 4.42 11.16 -20.98
N PHE A 97 3.19 11.58 -21.23
CA PHE A 97 2.17 11.69 -20.20
C PHE A 97 1.90 10.36 -19.47
N TYR A 98 2.03 9.22 -20.15
CA TYR A 98 1.86 7.89 -19.55
C TYR A 98 2.94 7.57 -18.49
N TYR A 99 4.17 8.08 -18.63
CA TYR A 99 5.19 7.94 -17.59
C TYR A 99 4.82 8.74 -16.33
N THR A 100 4.36 9.97 -16.50
CA THR A 100 3.88 10.80 -15.39
C THR A 100 2.68 10.16 -14.69
N ILE A 101 1.73 9.58 -15.43
CA ILE A 101 0.62 8.82 -14.84
C ILE A 101 1.14 7.63 -14.05
N ALA A 102 2.08 6.85 -14.59
CA ALA A 102 2.65 5.70 -13.88
C ALA A 102 3.30 6.13 -12.56
N ALA A 103 4.04 7.25 -12.54
CA ALA A 103 4.62 7.82 -11.32
C ALA A 103 3.56 8.26 -10.30
N ILE A 104 2.46 8.88 -10.74
CA ILE A 104 1.34 9.25 -9.87
C ILE A 104 0.68 7.99 -9.27
N VAL A 105 0.40 6.99 -10.11
CA VAL A 105 -0.21 5.72 -9.72
C VAL A 105 0.65 5.01 -8.67
N ASP A 106 1.97 4.99 -8.85
CA ASP A 106 2.92 4.41 -7.90
C ASP A 106 2.72 4.95 -6.47
N GLY A 107 2.62 6.29 -6.34
CA GLY A 107 2.42 6.95 -5.06
C GLY A 107 1.00 6.78 -4.50
N VAL A 108 -0.02 6.90 -5.36
CA VAL A 108 -1.43 6.79 -4.96
C VAL A 108 -1.77 5.38 -4.47
N VAL A 109 -1.40 4.35 -5.24
CA VAL A 109 -1.71 2.96 -4.91
C VAL A 109 -0.99 2.52 -3.65
N ALA A 110 0.29 2.88 -3.48
CA ALA A 110 1.03 2.60 -2.25
C ALA A 110 0.36 3.24 -1.02
N GLY A 111 -0.14 4.47 -1.15
CA GLY A 111 -0.85 5.15 -0.08
C GLY A 111 -2.24 4.57 0.22
N LEU A 112 -3.00 4.17 -0.79
CA LEU A 112 -4.30 3.52 -0.62
C LEU A 112 -4.18 2.20 0.13
N VAL A 113 -3.28 1.33 -0.33
CA VAL A 113 -3.02 0.03 0.33
C VAL A 113 -2.46 0.25 1.73
N GLY A 114 -1.58 1.24 1.91
CA GLY A 114 -1.09 1.66 3.22
C GLY A 114 -2.21 2.01 4.19
N ILE A 115 -3.19 2.81 3.77
CA ILE A 115 -4.35 3.17 4.59
C ILE A 115 -5.16 1.92 4.95
N ILE A 116 -5.45 1.05 3.98
CA ILE A 116 -6.27 -0.15 4.19
C ILE A 116 -5.61 -1.08 5.22
N PHE A 117 -4.34 -1.44 5.01
CA PHE A 117 -3.67 -2.44 5.85
C PHE A 117 -3.13 -1.85 7.16
N LEU A 118 -2.44 -0.71 7.11
CA LEU A 118 -1.80 -0.15 8.30
C LEU A 118 -2.77 0.61 9.20
N ARG A 119 -3.91 1.09 8.68
CA ARG A 119 -4.87 1.86 9.48
C ARG A 119 -6.20 1.11 9.64
N VAL A 120 -6.89 0.76 8.55
CA VAL A 120 -8.25 0.20 8.62
C VAL A 120 -8.26 -1.20 9.24
N LEU A 121 -7.47 -2.13 8.72
CA LEU A 121 -7.41 -3.49 9.25
C LEU A 121 -6.85 -3.51 10.69
N ASN A 122 -5.81 -2.71 10.95
CA ASN A 122 -5.28 -2.54 12.30
C ASN A 122 -6.31 -1.98 13.29
N TYR A 123 -7.15 -1.02 12.89
CA TYR A 123 -8.20 -0.49 13.75
C TYR A 123 -9.33 -1.51 13.98
N ALA A 124 -9.80 -2.15 12.92
CA ALA A 124 -10.91 -3.09 12.95
C ALA A 124 -10.58 -4.39 13.72
N PHE A 125 -9.36 -4.90 13.57
CA PHE A 125 -8.96 -6.22 14.08
C PHE A 125 -7.87 -6.18 15.14
N GLY A 126 -7.16 -5.06 15.31
CA GLY A 126 -6.12 -4.86 16.33
C GLY A 126 -6.63 -4.40 17.69
N GLY A 127 -7.88 -4.74 18.05
CA GLY A 127 -8.44 -4.51 19.38
C GLY A 127 -9.06 -3.13 19.62
N GLN A 128 -8.54 -2.11 18.95
CA GLN A 128 -8.93 -0.71 19.16
C GLN A 128 -10.42 -0.44 18.91
N PHE A 129 -11.00 -1.05 17.87
CA PHE A 129 -12.44 -0.97 17.60
C PHE A 129 -13.27 -1.62 18.72
N ARG A 130 -12.83 -2.78 19.21
CA ARG A 130 -13.53 -3.50 20.28
C ARG A 130 -13.46 -2.73 21.59
N ASP A 131 -12.30 -2.17 21.90
CA ASP A 131 -12.09 -1.29 23.06
C ASP A 131 -12.96 -0.03 22.97
N ALA A 132 -13.04 0.61 21.80
CA ALA A 132 -13.90 1.77 21.58
C ALA A 132 -15.40 1.43 21.71
N SER A 133 -15.81 0.27 21.21
CA SER A 133 -17.19 -0.22 21.33
C SER A 133 -17.56 -0.50 22.79
N LEU A 134 -16.68 -1.17 23.54
CA LEU A 134 -16.86 -1.43 24.97
C LEU A 134 -16.87 -0.13 25.78
N ASP A 135 -15.98 0.82 25.48
CA ASP A 135 -15.96 2.13 26.15
C ASP A 135 -17.27 2.90 25.93
N ASN A 136 -17.81 2.86 24.72
CA ASN A 136 -19.11 3.47 24.40
C ASN A 136 -20.26 2.75 25.12
N ALA A 137 -20.24 1.41 25.19
CA ALA A 137 -21.23 0.65 25.95
C ALA A 137 -21.20 0.98 27.45
N ILE A 138 -20.00 1.09 28.03
CA ILE A 138 -19.80 1.53 29.42
C ILE A 138 -20.33 2.95 29.61
N PHE A 139 -20.04 3.87 28.69
CA PHE A 139 -20.51 5.24 28.75
C PHE A 139 -22.04 5.33 28.78
N LYS A 140 -22.74 4.60 27.89
CA LYS A 140 -24.21 4.54 27.89
C LYS A 140 -24.78 4.01 29.21
N GLN A 141 -24.15 2.99 29.81
CA GLN A 141 -24.59 2.48 31.10
C GLN A 141 -24.31 3.47 32.24
N LYS A 142 -23.21 4.21 32.21
CA LYS A 142 -22.91 5.28 33.18
C LYS A 142 -23.93 6.42 33.08
N GLU A 143 -24.33 6.83 31.88
CA GLU A 143 -25.38 7.84 31.70
C GLU A 143 -26.72 7.34 32.25
N LYS A 144 -27.08 6.09 31.99
CA LYS A 144 -28.28 5.45 32.55
C LYS A 144 -28.24 5.38 34.07
N LEU A 145 -27.09 5.04 34.65
CA LEU A 145 -26.89 5.02 36.09
C LEU A 145 -27.07 6.41 36.70
N TYR A 146 -26.48 7.44 36.09
CA TYR A 146 -26.60 8.82 36.53
C TYR A 146 -28.07 9.28 36.58
N ARG A 147 -28.84 9.00 35.52
CA ARG A 147 -30.28 9.31 35.50
C ARG A 147 -31.05 8.56 36.58
N LEU A 148 -30.79 7.26 36.77
CA LEU A 148 -31.48 6.47 37.80
C LEU A 148 -31.20 6.99 39.21
N VAL A 149 -29.96 7.34 39.52
CA VAL A 149 -29.58 7.88 40.83
C VAL A 149 -30.25 9.25 41.10
N LEU A 150 -30.46 10.06 40.07
CA LEU A 150 -31.11 11.37 40.18
C LEU A 150 -32.63 11.30 40.36
N PHE A 151 -33.32 10.42 39.63
CA PHE A 151 -34.78 10.40 39.58
C PHE A 151 -35.42 9.28 40.43
N ASP A 152 -34.71 8.19 40.71
CA ASP A 152 -35.21 7.06 41.51
C ASP A 152 -34.06 6.43 42.34
N PRO A 153 -33.62 7.08 43.43
CA PRO A 153 -32.44 6.68 44.18
C PRO A 153 -32.54 5.30 44.86
N GLN A 154 -33.77 4.82 45.11
CA GLN A 154 -34.04 3.54 45.77
C GLN A 154 -34.28 2.40 44.75
N SER A 155 -34.15 2.66 43.45
CA SER A 155 -34.44 1.67 42.42
C SER A 155 -33.53 0.44 42.52
N PRO A 156 -34.09 -0.80 42.56
CA PRO A 156 -33.28 -2.02 42.48
C PRO A 156 -32.54 -2.16 41.14
N LYS A 157 -32.91 -1.35 40.14
CA LYS A 157 -32.24 -1.27 38.83
C LYS A 157 -30.82 -0.69 38.93
N ILE A 158 -30.50 0.09 39.97
CA ILE A 158 -29.18 0.70 40.17
C ILE A 158 -28.10 -0.39 40.32
N ALA A 159 -28.36 -1.40 41.16
CA ALA A 159 -27.43 -2.52 41.36
C ALA A 159 -27.17 -3.26 40.04
N LYS A 160 -28.24 -3.57 39.28
CA LYS A 160 -28.11 -4.25 37.96
C LYS A 160 -27.26 -3.45 36.97
N VAL A 161 -27.43 -2.12 36.91
CA VAL A 161 -26.64 -1.27 36.01
C VAL A 161 -25.18 -1.18 36.46
N LYS A 162 -24.90 -1.07 37.77
CA LYS A 162 -23.52 -1.11 38.31
C LYS A 162 -22.81 -2.43 37.96
N THR A 163 -23.45 -3.57 38.19
CA THR A 163 -22.88 -4.88 37.84
C THR A 163 -22.60 -4.99 36.34
N LYS A 164 -23.49 -4.46 35.49
CA LYS A 164 -23.28 -4.43 34.04
C LYS A 164 -22.09 -3.56 33.62
N ILE A 165 -21.87 -2.42 34.29
CA ILE A 165 -20.69 -1.58 34.07
C ILE A 165 -19.41 -2.33 34.44
N ILE A 166 -19.38 -3.00 35.59
CA ILE A 166 -18.24 -3.79 36.06
C ILE A 166 -17.93 -4.93 35.08
N ALA A 167 -18.95 -5.69 34.67
CA ALA A 167 -18.79 -6.77 33.71
C ALA A 167 -18.22 -6.29 32.36
N LEU A 168 -18.70 -5.15 31.84
CA LEU A 168 -18.15 -4.55 30.62
C LEU A 168 -16.71 -4.06 30.80
N GLY A 169 -16.36 -3.55 31.99
CA GLY A 169 -14.99 -3.16 32.35
C GLY A 169 -14.03 -4.35 32.36
N GLU A 170 -14.44 -5.47 32.95
CA GLU A 170 -13.66 -6.72 32.97
C GLU A 170 -13.52 -7.31 31.56
N GLN A 171 -14.58 -7.26 30.74
CA GLN A 171 -14.50 -7.67 29.34
C GLN A 171 -13.51 -6.81 28.53
N ARG A 172 -13.42 -5.51 28.80
CA ARG A 172 -12.45 -4.62 28.17
C ARG A 172 -11.01 -4.92 28.61
N LYS A 173 -10.81 -5.22 29.90
CA LYS A 173 -9.48 -5.53 30.47
C LYS A 173 -8.96 -6.88 29.96
N SER A 174 -9.81 -7.91 29.93
CA SER A 174 -9.48 -9.25 29.43
C SER A 174 -9.28 -9.33 27.92
N ALA A 175 -9.88 -8.41 27.15
CA ALA A 175 -9.71 -8.36 25.70
C ALA A 175 -8.26 -8.08 25.24
N ASN A 176 -7.40 -7.53 26.11
CA ASN A 176 -6.20 -6.80 25.70
C ASN A 176 -4.88 -7.59 25.60
N VAL A 177 -4.82 -8.90 25.83
CA VAL A 177 -3.49 -9.51 26.17
C VAL A 177 -2.88 -10.44 25.11
N ILE A 178 -3.62 -11.25 24.34
CA ILE A 178 -2.97 -12.25 23.43
C ILE A 178 -3.76 -12.54 22.14
N ASN A 179 -5.10 -12.60 22.21
CA ASN A 179 -5.89 -13.15 21.10
C ASN A 179 -6.09 -12.18 19.93
N GLN A 180 -5.91 -10.88 20.15
CA GLN A 180 -6.16 -9.86 19.13
C GLN A 180 -5.03 -9.76 18.10
N GLU A 181 -3.77 -9.92 18.54
CA GLU A 181 -2.62 -9.89 17.64
C GLU A 181 -2.67 -11.04 16.64
N LYS A 182 -2.95 -12.27 17.09
CA LYS A 182 -3.12 -13.44 16.21
C LYS A 182 -4.25 -13.23 15.19
N LYS A 183 -5.38 -12.67 15.62
CA LYS A 183 -6.51 -12.36 14.73
C LYS A 183 -6.12 -11.35 13.66
N LEU A 184 -5.39 -10.30 14.05
CA LEU A 184 -4.91 -9.27 13.15
C LEU A 184 -3.90 -9.82 12.13
N LEU A 185 -2.99 -10.70 12.54
CA LEU A 185 -2.05 -11.34 11.60
C LEU A 185 -2.79 -12.21 10.58
N ASN A 186 -3.73 -13.04 11.04
CA ASN A 186 -4.46 -13.95 10.18
C ASN A 186 -5.39 -13.21 9.19
N ILE A 187 -6.07 -12.14 9.61
CA ILE A 187 -6.94 -11.37 8.70
C ILE A 187 -6.12 -10.64 7.63
N ASN A 188 -4.94 -10.11 7.99
CA ASN A 188 -4.06 -9.48 7.02
C ASN A 188 -3.50 -10.49 6.04
N LEU A 189 -3.09 -11.69 6.50
CA LEU A 189 -2.67 -12.77 5.60
C LEU A 189 -3.80 -13.16 4.65
N PHE A 190 -5.01 -13.38 5.17
CA PHE A 190 -6.16 -13.75 4.35
C PHE A 190 -6.48 -12.69 3.28
N ALA A 191 -6.58 -11.42 3.68
CA ALA A 191 -6.85 -10.32 2.76
C ALA A 191 -5.75 -10.19 1.68
N ALA A 192 -4.49 -10.35 2.08
CA ALA A 192 -3.35 -10.29 1.16
C ALA A 192 -3.35 -11.47 0.17
N SER A 193 -3.51 -12.69 0.67
CA SER A 193 -3.64 -13.90 -0.14
C SER A 193 -4.79 -13.81 -1.14
N LEU A 194 -5.95 -13.32 -0.71
CA LEU A 194 -7.12 -13.12 -1.57
C LEU A 194 -6.81 -12.15 -2.72
N LEU A 195 -6.18 -11.00 -2.42
CA LEU A 195 -5.82 -10.01 -3.44
C LEU A 195 -4.82 -10.58 -4.47
N ILE A 196 -3.80 -11.31 -4.03
CA ILE A 196 -2.83 -11.94 -4.95
C ILE A 196 -3.52 -12.97 -5.84
N VAL A 197 -4.42 -13.80 -5.30
CA VAL A 197 -5.20 -14.76 -6.07
C VAL A 197 -6.08 -14.05 -7.11
N LEU A 198 -6.75 -12.97 -6.73
CA LEU A 198 -7.55 -12.16 -7.67
C LEU A 198 -6.70 -11.58 -8.80
N VAL A 199 -5.48 -11.12 -8.51
CA VAL A 199 -4.55 -10.65 -9.55
C VAL A 199 -4.14 -11.78 -10.49
N MET A 200 -3.80 -12.97 -9.96
CA MET A 200 -3.48 -14.12 -10.80
C MET A 200 -4.66 -14.57 -11.67
N LEU A 201 -5.88 -14.56 -11.12
CA LEU A 201 -7.11 -14.86 -11.87
C LEU A 201 -7.38 -13.82 -12.96
N PHE A 202 -7.13 -12.54 -12.68
CA PHE A 202 -7.25 -11.49 -13.68
C PHE A 202 -6.23 -11.67 -14.81
N ILE A 203 -4.97 -12.00 -14.49
CA ILE A 203 -3.94 -12.33 -15.49
C ILE A 203 -4.37 -13.55 -16.32
N PHE A 204 -4.90 -14.59 -15.68
CA PHE A 204 -5.44 -15.76 -16.37
C PHE A 204 -6.53 -15.36 -17.36
N PHE A 205 -7.50 -14.55 -16.93
CA PHE A 205 -8.58 -14.06 -17.78
C PHE A 205 -8.03 -13.30 -19.00
N VAL A 206 -7.09 -12.39 -18.79
CA VAL A 206 -6.47 -11.61 -19.89
C VAL A 206 -5.74 -12.52 -20.87
N VAL A 207 -4.86 -13.41 -20.41
CA VAL A 207 -4.03 -14.25 -21.29
C VAL A 207 -4.86 -15.25 -22.10
N PHE A 208 -5.87 -15.87 -21.49
CA PHE A 208 -6.63 -16.93 -22.15
C PHE A 208 -7.81 -16.42 -22.97
N TYR A 209 -8.53 -15.39 -22.50
CA TYR A 209 -9.78 -14.93 -23.11
C TYR A 209 -9.66 -13.62 -23.88
N VAL A 210 -8.73 -12.73 -23.53
CA VAL A 210 -8.60 -11.42 -24.19
C VAL A 210 -7.58 -11.46 -25.31
N ILE A 211 -6.47 -12.19 -25.13
CA ILE A 211 -5.38 -12.22 -26.11
C ILE A 211 -5.52 -13.41 -27.07
N ASN A 212 -5.53 -13.12 -28.37
CA ASN A 212 -5.55 -14.11 -29.44
C ASN A 212 -4.25 -14.91 -29.51
N GLU A 213 -4.34 -16.17 -29.90
CA GLU A 213 -3.19 -17.08 -29.94
C GLU A 213 -2.16 -16.70 -31.00
N THR A 214 -2.61 -16.25 -32.18
CA THR A 214 -1.76 -15.77 -33.27
C THR A 214 -0.88 -14.60 -32.84
N THR A 215 -1.44 -13.69 -32.03
CA THR A 215 -0.74 -12.54 -31.49
C THR A 215 0.36 -12.92 -30.51
N ILE A 216 0.13 -13.95 -29.68
CA ILE A 216 1.14 -14.47 -28.74
C ILE A 216 2.26 -15.15 -29.51
N GLN A 217 1.94 -15.95 -30.53
CA GLN A 217 2.95 -16.64 -31.34
C GLN A 217 3.82 -15.66 -32.15
N GLN A 218 3.24 -14.56 -32.62
CA GLN A 218 3.95 -13.60 -33.46
C GLN A 218 4.81 -12.60 -32.66
N PHE A 219 4.34 -12.16 -31.48
CA PHE A 219 4.97 -11.05 -30.76
C PHE A 219 5.52 -11.42 -29.38
N SER A 220 5.15 -12.57 -28.81
CA SER A 220 5.62 -12.95 -27.47
C SER A 220 6.98 -13.63 -27.52
N ILE A 221 7.80 -13.34 -26.52
CA ILE A 221 9.05 -14.06 -26.24
C ILE A 221 8.77 -15.54 -25.95
N ILE A 222 7.60 -15.84 -25.37
CA ILE A 222 7.14 -17.22 -25.14
C ILE A 222 5.92 -17.46 -26.04
N PRO A 223 6.06 -18.20 -27.16
CA PRO A 223 4.99 -18.43 -28.13
C PRO A 223 3.99 -19.50 -27.64
N ASN A 224 3.65 -19.49 -26.35
CA ASN A 224 2.69 -20.41 -25.74
C ASN A 224 1.94 -19.72 -24.59
N LYS A 225 0.59 -19.74 -24.66
CA LYS A 225 -0.30 -19.18 -23.63
C LYS A 225 0.01 -19.68 -22.21
N ILE A 226 0.24 -20.97 -22.06
CA ILE A 226 0.51 -21.60 -20.76
C ILE A 226 1.86 -21.12 -20.22
N GLY A 227 2.89 -21.11 -21.07
CA GLY A 227 4.23 -20.65 -20.68
C GLY A 227 4.26 -19.17 -20.31
N LEU A 228 3.56 -18.34 -21.09
CA LEU A 228 3.40 -16.91 -20.81
C LEU A 228 2.66 -16.67 -19.49
N TYR A 229 1.53 -17.36 -19.27
CA TYR A 229 0.80 -17.28 -18.02
C TYR A 229 1.64 -17.72 -16.82
N ALA A 230 2.39 -18.83 -16.94
CA ALA A 230 3.28 -19.33 -15.90
C ALA A 230 4.38 -18.31 -15.57
N LEU A 231 4.98 -17.67 -16.58
CA LEU A 231 5.98 -16.62 -16.37
C LEU A 231 5.37 -15.41 -15.65
N MET A 232 4.23 -14.90 -16.14
CA MET A 232 3.53 -13.76 -15.54
C MET A 232 3.14 -14.00 -14.09
N THR A 233 2.69 -15.21 -13.77
CA THR A 233 2.22 -15.55 -12.42
C THR A 233 3.32 -16.01 -11.47
N SER A 234 4.51 -16.37 -11.98
CA SER A 234 5.62 -16.88 -11.15
C SER A 234 6.00 -15.94 -10.00
N GLY A 235 6.06 -14.63 -10.26
CA GLY A 235 6.35 -13.62 -9.23
C GLY A 235 5.27 -13.58 -8.15
N TYR A 236 4.00 -13.61 -8.55
CA TYR A 236 2.85 -13.60 -7.64
C TYR A 236 2.72 -14.89 -6.82
N VAL A 237 3.00 -16.05 -7.43
CA VAL A 237 3.05 -17.35 -6.72
C VAL A 237 4.14 -17.33 -5.66
N ALA A 238 5.34 -16.84 -6.01
CA ALA A 238 6.43 -16.69 -5.06
C ALA A 238 6.06 -15.74 -3.91
N MET A 239 5.37 -14.63 -4.19
CA MET A 239 4.86 -13.72 -3.15
C MET A 239 3.81 -14.36 -2.24
N PHE A 240 2.92 -15.17 -2.81
CA PHE A 240 1.91 -15.89 -2.04
C PHE A 240 2.57 -16.87 -1.05
N ILE A 241 3.52 -17.68 -1.53
CA ILE A 241 4.30 -18.60 -0.70
C ILE A 241 5.07 -17.81 0.35
N PHE A 242 5.70 -16.70 -0.04
CA PHE A 242 6.45 -15.83 0.87
C PHE A 242 5.58 -15.31 2.01
N LEU A 243 4.35 -14.84 1.75
CA LEU A 243 3.44 -14.36 2.79
C LEU A 243 3.07 -15.46 3.78
N ILE A 244 2.83 -16.68 3.29
CA ILE A 244 2.56 -17.83 4.14
C ILE A 244 3.77 -18.10 5.05
N VAL A 245 4.97 -18.22 4.49
CA VAL A 245 6.20 -18.49 5.27
C VAL A 245 6.50 -17.34 6.24
N ALA A 246 6.38 -16.09 5.79
CA ALA A 246 6.62 -14.90 6.58
C ALA A 246 5.69 -14.83 7.80
N ARG A 247 4.44 -15.27 7.68
CA ARG A 247 3.50 -15.32 8.81
C ARG A 247 4.01 -16.17 9.98
N PHE A 248 4.73 -17.25 9.71
CA PHE A 248 5.24 -18.15 10.76
C PHE A 248 6.67 -17.82 11.19
N LYS A 249 7.48 -17.23 10.29
CA LYS A 249 8.92 -16.99 10.54
C LYS A 249 9.25 -15.56 10.98
N MET A 250 8.46 -14.55 10.58
CA MET A 250 8.73 -13.15 10.93
C MET A 250 8.04 -12.73 12.22
N HIS A 251 8.68 -11.80 12.94
CA HIS A 251 8.08 -11.15 14.10
C HIS A 251 6.79 -10.40 13.70
N PRO A 252 5.67 -10.50 14.47
CA PRO A 252 4.38 -9.90 14.14
C PRO A 252 4.42 -8.44 13.64
N LYS A 253 5.12 -7.57 14.38
CA LYS A 253 5.32 -6.16 14.00
C LYS A 253 5.93 -5.97 12.60
N ARG A 254 6.91 -6.79 12.22
CA ARG A 254 7.54 -6.73 10.89
C ARG A 254 6.62 -7.30 9.81
N PHE A 255 5.88 -8.37 10.15
CA PHE A 255 4.90 -8.97 9.25
C PHE A 255 3.80 -7.95 8.85
N LEU A 256 3.27 -7.20 9.82
CA LEU A 256 2.25 -6.18 9.56
C LEU A 256 2.75 -5.01 8.68
N VAL A 257 4.06 -4.80 8.60
CA VAL A 257 4.67 -3.79 7.72
C VAL A 257 4.91 -4.33 6.31
N ILE A 258 5.36 -5.58 6.18
CA ILE A 258 5.71 -6.14 4.86
C ILE A 258 4.48 -6.50 4.02
N ILE A 259 3.35 -6.87 4.64
CA ILE A 259 2.12 -7.23 3.91
C ILE A 259 1.64 -6.10 2.98
N PRO A 260 1.40 -4.86 3.44
CA PRO A 260 0.99 -3.79 2.53
C PRO A 260 1.99 -3.57 1.40
N ILE A 261 3.28 -3.74 1.69
CA ILE A 261 4.37 -3.59 0.70
C ILE A 261 4.28 -4.63 -0.40
N VAL A 262 4.06 -5.90 -0.05
CA VAL A 262 3.81 -6.97 -1.01
C VAL A 262 2.57 -6.65 -1.86
N ILE A 263 1.49 -6.23 -1.22
CA ILE A 263 0.19 -6.01 -1.90
C ILE A 263 0.21 -4.83 -2.86
N PHE A 264 0.70 -3.65 -2.45
CA PHE A 264 0.77 -2.56 -3.42
C PHE A 264 1.79 -2.87 -4.51
N SER A 265 2.88 -3.60 -4.23
CA SER A 265 3.84 -3.97 -5.28
C SER A 265 3.20 -4.86 -6.35
N ALA A 266 2.36 -5.81 -5.92
CA ALA A 266 1.59 -6.66 -6.83
C ALA A 266 0.57 -5.86 -7.68
N ILE A 267 -0.18 -4.95 -7.06
CA ILE A 267 -1.21 -4.13 -7.74
C ILE A 267 -0.57 -3.12 -8.69
N ILE A 268 0.48 -2.42 -8.23
CA ILE A 268 1.19 -1.42 -9.03
C ILE A 268 1.74 -2.05 -10.30
N GLU A 269 2.33 -3.24 -10.20
CA GLU A 269 2.89 -3.90 -11.37
C GLU A 269 1.82 -4.23 -12.42
N LEU A 270 0.65 -4.67 -11.98
CA LEU A 270 -0.48 -4.94 -12.87
C LEU A 270 -0.91 -3.68 -13.65
N ILE A 271 -0.87 -2.51 -13.00
CA ILE A 271 -1.27 -1.23 -13.62
C ILE A 271 -0.15 -0.65 -14.48
N ASN A 272 1.11 -0.81 -14.05
CA ASN A 272 2.25 -0.22 -14.73
C ASN A 272 2.60 -0.92 -16.04
N VAL A 273 2.46 -2.25 -16.13
CA VAL A 273 2.74 -2.98 -17.38
C VAL A 273 2.05 -2.34 -18.60
N PRO A 274 0.72 -2.11 -18.62
CA PRO A 274 0.06 -1.46 -19.75
C PRO A 274 0.46 0.02 -19.91
N LEU A 275 0.56 0.79 -18.83
CA LEU A 275 0.91 2.22 -18.91
C LEU A 275 2.30 2.46 -19.50
N LEU A 276 3.29 1.70 -19.03
CA LEU A 276 4.67 1.83 -19.50
C LEU A 276 4.81 1.34 -20.95
N SER A 277 4.05 0.31 -21.32
CA SER A 277 4.03 -0.16 -22.71
C SER A 277 3.46 0.90 -23.65
N LEU A 278 2.42 1.62 -23.24
CA LEU A 278 1.84 2.73 -24.02
C LEU A 278 2.82 3.89 -24.14
N ALA A 279 3.56 4.20 -23.08
CA ALA A 279 4.59 5.22 -23.07
C ALA A 279 5.74 4.87 -24.04
N ASP A 280 6.26 3.63 -23.98
CA ASP A 280 7.35 3.17 -24.83
C ASP A 280 6.93 3.13 -26.31
N TYR A 281 5.71 2.65 -26.59
CA TYR A 281 5.14 2.63 -27.94
C TYR A 281 5.01 4.04 -28.54
N SER A 282 4.52 5.00 -27.76
CA SER A 282 4.29 6.37 -28.24
C SER A 282 5.56 7.21 -28.33
N THR A 283 6.63 6.87 -27.60
CA THR A 283 7.91 7.60 -27.65
C THR A 283 8.86 7.08 -28.72
N THR A 284 8.78 5.80 -29.11
CA THR A 284 9.68 5.20 -30.12
C THR A 284 9.25 5.50 -31.56
N GLY A 285 8.08 6.10 -31.76
CA GLY A 285 7.55 6.51 -33.07
C GLY A 285 6.87 5.37 -33.84
N ALA A 286 5.72 5.67 -34.45
CA ALA A 286 4.91 4.76 -35.27
C ALA A 286 5.57 4.35 -36.61
N SER A 287 6.90 4.31 -36.67
CA SER A 287 7.71 4.17 -37.88
C SER A 287 8.73 3.05 -37.72
N SER A 288 8.26 1.82 -37.66
CA SER A 288 8.97 0.59 -38.07
C SER A 288 7.96 -0.55 -37.96
N GLU A 289 7.85 -1.39 -39.00
CA GLU A 289 6.94 -2.53 -39.12
C GLU A 289 7.12 -3.65 -38.06
N SER A 290 7.78 -3.37 -36.93
CA SER A 290 8.29 -4.36 -35.97
C SER A 290 7.87 -4.16 -34.50
N GLY A 291 7.06 -3.15 -34.16
CA GLY A 291 6.72 -2.86 -32.74
C GLY A 291 5.23 -2.72 -32.46
N SER A 292 4.48 -3.82 -32.39
CA SER A 292 3.12 -3.76 -31.83
C SER A 292 3.19 -3.35 -30.35
N ILE A 293 2.19 -2.65 -29.83
CA ILE A 293 2.04 -2.35 -28.38
C ILE A 293 2.22 -3.62 -27.52
N ILE A 294 1.85 -4.76 -28.07
CA ILE A 294 1.88 -6.07 -27.44
C ILE A 294 3.33 -6.55 -27.25
N THR A 295 4.23 -6.23 -28.18
CA THR A 295 5.67 -6.52 -28.04
C THR A 295 6.26 -5.80 -26.81
N TYR A 296 5.93 -4.52 -26.63
CA TYR A 296 6.36 -3.74 -25.45
C TYR A 296 5.75 -4.29 -24.16
N MET A 297 4.47 -4.68 -24.18
CA MET A 297 3.83 -5.34 -23.04
C MET A 297 4.56 -6.63 -22.65
N PHE A 298 4.96 -7.46 -23.63
CA PHE A 298 5.70 -8.68 -23.33
C PHE A 298 7.08 -8.43 -22.75
N GLN A 299 7.79 -7.38 -23.19
CA GLN A 299 9.07 -7.00 -22.59
C GLN A 299 8.92 -6.64 -21.10
N HIS A 300 7.91 -5.84 -20.74
CA HIS A 300 7.62 -5.52 -19.34
C HIS A 300 7.21 -6.75 -18.53
N ILE A 301 6.43 -7.64 -19.13
CA ILE A 301 5.96 -8.89 -18.51
C ILE A 301 7.12 -9.81 -18.14
N VAL A 302 8.11 -10.00 -19.03
CA VAL A 302 9.20 -10.95 -18.79
C VAL A 302 10.03 -10.58 -17.56
N PHE A 303 10.24 -9.28 -17.33
CA PHE A 303 11.01 -8.80 -16.18
C PHE A 303 10.17 -8.59 -14.92
N SER A 304 8.84 -8.66 -15.04
CA SER A 304 7.89 -8.41 -13.96
C SER A 304 8.19 -9.22 -12.70
N PRO A 305 8.43 -10.56 -12.75
CA PRO A 305 8.67 -11.34 -11.53
C PRO A 305 9.87 -10.85 -10.70
N ILE A 306 10.98 -10.52 -11.37
CA ILE A 306 12.21 -10.03 -10.72
C ILE A 306 11.98 -8.63 -10.16
N LYS A 307 11.35 -7.77 -10.96
CA LYS A 307 11.06 -6.38 -10.63
C LYS A 307 10.19 -6.25 -9.37
N ILE A 308 9.14 -7.08 -9.25
CA ILE A 308 8.25 -7.03 -8.09
C ILE A 308 9.03 -7.36 -6.80
N TRP A 309 9.86 -8.42 -6.82
CA TRP A 309 10.65 -8.83 -5.66
C TRP A 309 11.69 -7.78 -5.26
N PHE A 310 12.41 -7.25 -6.25
CA PHE A 310 13.39 -6.19 -6.02
C PHE A 310 12.74 -4.97 -5.35
N ASN A 311 11.62 -4.48 -5.93
CA ASN A 311 10.88 -3.34 -5.38
C ASN A 311 10.40 -3.59 -3.95
N MET A 312 9.83 -4.77 -3.69
CA MET A 312 9.33 -5.14 -2.37
C MET A 312 10.44 -5.08 -1.32
N PHE A 313 11.61 -5.65 -1.59
CA PHE A 313 12.71 -5.68 -0.63
C PHE A 313 13.26 -4.28 -0.34
N VAL A 314 13.54 -3.49 -1.39
CA VAL A 314 14.08 -2.14 -1.20
C VAL A 314 13.11 -1.29 -0.40
N ILE A 315 11.81 -1.31 -0.75
CA ILE A 315 10.82 -0.52 -0.02
C ILE A 315 10.69 -0.98 1.43
N PHE A 316 10.74 -2.28 1.71
CA PHE A 316 10.70 -2.80 3.07
C PHE A 316 11.88 -2.28 3.93
N PHE A 317 13.11 -2.35 3.42
CA PHE A 317 14.26 -1.85 4.16
C PHE A 317 14.22 -0.33 4.32
N THR A 318 13.94 0.41 3.26
CA THR A 318 13.89 1.87 3.32
C THR A 318 12.77 2.36 4.23
N TYR A 319 11.59 1.72 4.22
CA TYR A 319 10.50 2.06 5.14
C TYR A 319 10.91 1.89 6.60
N ASN A 320 11.59 0.79 6.93
CA ASN A 320 12.05 0.55 8.30
C ASN A 320 13.07 1.59 8.78
N VAL A 321 13.82 2.22 7.88
CA VAL A 321 14.75 3.32 8.21
C VAL A 321 14.03 4.66 8.30
N ILE A 322 13.17 5.00 7.33
CA ILE A 322 12.55 6.33 7.23
C ILE A 322 11.38 6.51 8.19
N ASN A 323 10.51 5.50 8.33
CA ASN A 323 9.27 5.64 9.11
C ASN A 323 9.52 6.01 10.60
N PRO A 324 10.53 5.45 11.30
CA PRO A 324 10.87 5.91 12.65
C PRO A 324 11.37 7.34 12.70
N LEU A 325 12.11 7.81 11.69
CA LEU A 325 12.65 9.19 11.65
C LEU A 325 11.53 10.22 11.50
N VAL A 326 10.55 9.92 10.65
CA VAL A 326 9.37 10.77 10.45
C VAL A 326 8.54 10.86 11.73
N ASN A 327 8.34 9.72 12.41
CA ASN A 327 7.44 9.61 13.56
C ASN A 327 8.12 9.76 14.94
N LYS A 328 9.44 10.03 14.99
CA LYS A 328 10.29 10.00 16.19
C LYS A 328 9.76 10.85 17.37
N ASN A 329 9.12 11.99 17.08
CA ASN A 329 8.64 12.92 18.11
C ASN A 329 7.12 12.93 18.26
N SER A 330 6.40 11.97 17.68
CA SER A 330 4.94 11.88 17.81
C SER A 330 4.48 11.74 19.27
N SER A 331 5.34 11.24 20.17
CA SER A 331 5.07 11.13 21.61
C SER A 331 5.50 12.34 22.45
N ILE A 332 6.24 13.30 21.87
CA ILE A 332 6.84 14.44 22.60
C ILE A 332 6.25 15.78 22.14
N MET A 333 5.55 15.80 21.00
CA MET A 333 4.81 16.99 20.58
C MET A 333 3.59 17.16 21.48
N TYR A 334 3.56 18.26 22.23
CA TYR A 334 2.33 18.76 22.84
C TYR A 334 1.35 19.07 21.70
N GLU A 335 0.27 18.30 21.63
CA GLU A 335 -0.82 18.46 20.67
C GLU A 335 -1.75 19.63 21.01
#